data_AF-A0A8T3N8S1-F1
#
_entry.id   AF-A0A8T3N8S1-F1
#
_cell.length_a   1.000
_cell.length_b   1.000
_cell.length_c   1.000
_cell.angle_alpha   90.00
_cell.angle_beta   90.00
_cell.angle_gamma   90.00
#
_symmetry.space_group_name_H-M   'P 1'
#
loop_
_entity.id
_entity.type
_entity.pdbx_description
1 polymer ?
#
loop_
_entity_poly.entity_id
_entity_poly.type
_entity_poly.pdbx_seq_one_letter_code
_entity_poly.pdbx_strand_id
1 'polypeptide(L)' 'ESGINSRDDVARMRKGGISCFLVGEAFMRARDPGAKLAELFA' A
#
# COMPACT_ATOMS: atom_id res chain seq x y z
N GLU A 1 -8.65 5.42 6.20
CA GLU A 1 -7.89 4.20 6.55
C GLU A 1 -8.65 2.99 6.01
N SER A 2 -7.98 1.98 5.48
CA SER A 2 -8.57 0.83 4.75
C SER A 2 -8.95 1.14 3.30
N GLY A 3 -8.11 0.73 2.34
CA GLY A 3 -8.39 0.94 0.92
C GLY A 3 -7.20 0.81 -0.04
N ILE A 4 -5.99 0.53 0.46
CA ILE A 4 -4.80 0.30 -0.38
C ILE A 4 -4.54 -1.20 -0.40
N ASN A 5 -4.98 -1.86 -1.47
CA ASN A 5 -4.77 -3.29 -1.66
C ASN A 5 -3.88 -3.60 -2.86
N SER A 6 -3.63 -2.60 -3.71
CA SER A 6 -2.91 -2.73 -4.97
C SER A 6 -2.00 -1.52 -5.24
N ARG A 7 -1.04 -1.67 -6.15
CA ARG A 7 -0.22 -0.55 -6.66
C ARG A 7 -1.06 0.54 -7.31
N ASP A 8 -2.17 0.18 -7.94
CA ASP A 8 -3.02 1.15 -8.64
C ASP A 8 -3.68 2.12 -7.66
N ASP A 9 -4.07 1.63 -6.48
CA ASP A 9 -4.55 2.48 -5.39
C ASP A 9 -3.48 3.47 -4.92
N VAL A 10 -2.23 3.00 -4.78
CA VAL A 10 -1.09 3.86 -4.43
C VAL A 10 -0.85 4.92 -5.50
N ALA A 11 -0.86 4.54 -6.78
CA ALA A 11 -0.66 5.45 -7.90
C ALA A 11 -1.77 6.52 -7.98
N ARG A 12 -3.03 6.13 -7.76
CA ARG A 12 -4.18 7.04 -7.72
C ARG A 12 -4.04 8.05 -6.59
N MET A 13 -3.68 7.60 -5.39
CA MET A 13 -3.52 8.49 -4.23
C MET A 13 -2.31 9.42 -4.38
N ARG A 14 -1.20 8.95 -4.95
CA ARG A 14 -0.02 9.78 -5.27
C ARG A 14 -0.36 10.89 -6.27
N LYS A 15 -1.16 10.58 -7.30
CA LYS A 15 -1.70 11.61 -8.23
C LYS A 15 -2.55 12.66 -7.51
N GLY A 16 -3.23 12.29 -6.43
CA GLY A 16 -3.98 13.19 -5.56
C GLY A 16 -3.13 13.95 -4.53
N GLY A 17 -1.80 13.86 -4.58
CA GLY A 17 -0.90 14.53 -3.63
C GLY A 17 -0.74 13.82 -2.28
N ILE A 18 -1.36 12.65 -2.09
CA ILE A 18 -1.22 11.87 -0.86
C ILE A 18 0.07 11.06 -0.95
N SER A 19 0.99 11.31 -0.02
CA SER A 19 2.31 10.64 0.03
C SER A 19 2.54 9.84 1.31
N CYS A 20 1.62 9.90 2.28
CA CYS A 20 1.70 9.15 3.53
C CYS A 20 0.54 8.17 3.63
N PHE A 21 0.84 6.91 3.89
CA PHE A 21 -0.12 5.82 3.91
C PHE A 21 0.02 5.02 5.19
N LEU A 22 -1.08 4.81 5.90
CA LEU A 22 -1.15 3.84 6.98
C LEU A 22 -1.71 2.54 6.41
N VAL A 23 -0.82 1.58 6.17
CA VAL A 23 -1.17 0.25 5.64
C VAL A 23 -0.97 -0.75 6.78
N GLY A 24 -2.07 -1.20 7.37
CA GLY A 24 -2.05 -2.18 8.48
C GLY A 24 -2.52 -3.55 8.03
N GLU A 25 -3.80 -3.67 7.68
CA GLU A 25 -4.43 -4.96 7.36
C GLU A 25 -3.74 -5.71 6.21
N ALA A 26 -3.35 -5.02 5.14
CA ALA A 26 -2.72 -5.66 3.99
C ALA A 26 -1.33 -6.26 4.32
N PHE A 27 -0.61 -5.67 5.28
CA PHE A 27 0.65 -6.26 5.78
C PHE A 27 0.40 -7.37 6.79
N MET A 28 -0.60 -7.24 7.65
CA MET A 28 -0.94 -8.28 8.63
C MET A 28 -1.48 -9.57 7.97
N ARG A 29 -2.08 -9.48 6.78
CA ARG A 29 -2.54 -10.63 5.98
C ARG A 29 -1.48 -11.20 5.04
N ALA A 30 -0.37 -10.50 4.83
CA ALA A 30 0.71 -10.96 3.96
C ALA A 30 1.59 -11.97 4.69
N ARG A 31 1.93 -13.08 4.00
CA ARG A 31 2.89 -14.06 4.53
C ARG A 31 4.28 -13.46 4.74
N ASP A 32 4.64 -12.49 3.91
CA ASP A 32 5.86 -11.71 4.03
C ASP A 32 5.54 -10.21 3.85
N PRO A 33 5.46 -9.45 4.95
CA PRO A 33 5.15 -8.01 4.90
C PRO A 33 6.19 -7.21 4.10
N GLY A 34 7.46 -7.61 4.13
CA GLY A 34 8.55 -6.94 3.41
C GLY A 34 8.41 -7.06 1.90
N ALA A 35 8.11 -8.27 1.41
CA ALA A 35 7.80 -8.51 0.00
C ALA A 35 6.55 -7.74 -0.43
N LYS A 36 5.51 -7.65 0.42
CA LYS A 36 4.29 -6.88 0.11
C LYS A 36 4.56 -5.37 0.07
N LEU A 37 5.45 -4.85 0.91
CA LEU A 37 5.91 -3.46 0.86
C LEU A 37 6.61 -3.17 -0.48
N ALA A 38 7.54 -4.04 -0.89
CA ALA A 38 8.19 -3.93 -2.19
C ALA A 38 7.17 -4.00 -3.32
N GLU A 39 6.19 -4.90 -3.25
CA GLU A 39 5.11 -5.00 -4.23
C GLU A 39 4.24 -3.75 -4.29
N LEU A 40 4.07 -2.97 -3.23
CA LEU A 40 3.24 -1.77 -3.27
C LEU A 40 3.99 -0.50 -3.67
N PHE A 41 5.31 -0.45 -3.43
CA PHE A 41 6.08 0.79 -3.49
C PHE A 41 7.35 0.79 -4.36
N ALA A 42 7.88 -0.37 -4.80
CA ALA A 42 9.11 -0.46 -5.60
C ALA A 42 8.84 -0.36 -7.11
#